data_AF-A0A085WSW3-F1
#
_entry.id   AF-A0A085WSW3-F1
#
_cell.length_a   1.000
_cell.length_b   1.000
_cell.length_c   1.000
_cell.angle_alpha   90.00
_cell.angle_beta   90.00
_cell.angle_gamma   90.00
#
_symmetry.space_group_name_H-M   'P 1'
#
loop_
_entity.id
_entity.type
_entity.pdbx_description
1 polymer ?
#
loop_
_entity_poly.entity_id
_entity_poly.type
_entity_poly.pdbx_seq_one_letter_code
_entity_poly.pdbx_strand_id
1 'polypeptide(L)'
;MFVSDELTAGLTTQACWDESPPCLLVENLGFESGFRGSGLLPGDRIVAVDGVPITRPPNGAAQALMIGQYQEYTHWQKAQRKENDRVRLTVRRKQPPQGWQSIEVEGALRAKRSYRSAENRPLIWENGPDTYARDGFNDAWPTWLEALQKRVTLTFCQARFRVGVTTAYEYKSLLEERPRVERMLSLYPGPFAEAVRSDYQATLERLRGQRYALGEAELAYRKADEERAAAVSEIAKQAWAAAADSVKAETLPAFPAQHPIHGQREAVAGKCVVLERLPTRQWISEAGHGWFTAGDSSQGRYFLDMESLGAIRMLRALRRYTKLVSPTIREEYTLLGRVLPEPRVVMVDGRSTWGLQIELLAALIGHALFVDVRQGEGEISPFAGEEGLLKPRTELPPADAPPQAVLTCMIDCIKAGDLAVWRQLFVDWLVRTNPDGTPQVCYRMQHPTDEDFERSRANFARRVWDARAAWVGEPRAVTRGDEFPGASRVEEVDAEIEHIGQFDGEYRGFLDVNVRRWWVLQRIDNGPWRIATLQGI
;
A
#
# COMPACT_ATOMS: atom_id res chain seq x y z
N MET A 1 12.58 -40.87 25.65
CA MET A 1 11.56 -39.80 25.62
C MET A 1 11.39 -39.28 27.03
N PHE A 2 11.47 -37.96 27.23
CA PHE A 2 11.14 -37.31 28.50
C PHE A 2 9.79 -36.61 28.32
N VAL A 3 8.85 -36.89 29.22
CA VAL A 3 7.53 -36.25 29.23
C VAL A 3 7.51 -35.31 30.42
N SER A 4 7.21 -34.03 30.17
CA SER A 4 7.01 -33.04 31.21
C SER A 4 5.56 -33.12 31.72
N ASP A 5 5.35 -32.81 33.01
CA ASP A 5 4.01 -32.64 33.58
C ASP A 5 3.35 -31.31 33.14
N GLU A 6 4.03 -30.53 32.31
CA GLU A 6 3.49 -29.31 31.70
C GLU A 6 2.52 -29.65 30.55
N LEU A 7 1.23 -29.45 30.81
CA LEU A 7 0.19 -29.54 29.78
C LEU A 7 0.13 -28.26 28.94
N THR A 8 -0.07 -28.42 27.64
CA THR A 8 -0.15 -27.34 26.67
C THR A 8 -1.24 -27.59 25.63
N ALA A 9 -1.87 -26.52 25.15
CA ALA A 9 -2.71 -26.57 23.94
C ALA A 9 -1.86 -26.64 22.66
N GLY A 10 -0.56 -26.35 22.77
CA GLY A 10 0.38 -26.27 21.67
C GLY A 10 0.12 -25.06 20.77
N LEU A 11 -0.39 -23.96 21.31
CA LEU A 11 -0.67 -22.74 20.55
C LEU A 11 0.33 -21.64 20.90
N THR A 12 0.51 -20.69 20.01
CA THR A 12 1.09 -19.37 20.33
C THR A 12 0.04 -18.32 20.02
N THR A 13 -0.22 -17.44 20.98
CA THR A 13 -1.26 -16.42 20.84
C THR A 13 -0.74 -15.01 21.12
N GLN A 14 -1.33 -14.03 20.45
CA GLN A 14 -1.13 -12.61 20.72
C GLN A 14 -2.40 -12.03 21.34
N ALA A 15 -2.25 -11.31 22.45
CA ALA A 15 -3.36 -10.62 23.08
C ALA A 15 -3.85 -9.41 22.26
N CYS A 16 -5.16 -9.33 22.03
CA CYS A 16 -5.81 -8.21 21.36
C CYS A 16 -6.93 -7.65 22.26
N TRP A 17 -6.53 -6.86 23.26
CA TRP A 17 -7.44 -6.34 24.29
C TRP A 17 -8.35 -5.21 23.84
N ASP A 18 -7.95 -4.47 22.81
CA ASP A 18 -8.69 -3.31 22.30
C ASP A 18 -9.74 -3.72 21.23
N GLU A 19 -9.79 -5.01 20.89
CA GLU A 19 -10.83 -5.59 20.04
C GLU A 19 -12.12 -5.81 20.85
N SER A 20 -13.27 -5.82 20.16
CA SER A 20 -14.57 -6.09 20.78
C SER A 20 -15.21 -7.35 20.16
N PRO A 21 -15.37 -8.45 20.92
CA PRO A 21 -14.87 -8.65 22.29
C PRO A 21 -13.34 -8.80 22.35
N PRO A 22 -12.71 -8.62 23.53
CA PRO A 22 -11.31 -8.92 23.73
C PRO A 22 -10.99 -10.37 23.30
N CYS A 23 -9.84 -10.58 22.67
CA CYS A 23 -9.51 -11.89 22.12
C CYS A 23 -8.03 -12.22 22.16
N LEU A 24 -7.72 -13.50 21.94
CA LEU A 24 -6.36 -13.99 21.70
C LEU A 24 -6.25 -14.36 20.21
N LEU A 25 -5.43 -13.64 19.45
CA LEU A 25 -5.12 -13.94 18.06
C LEU A 25 -4.20 -15.16 18.00
N VAL A 26 -4.58 -16.19 17.26
CA VAL A 26 -3.74 -17.37 17.04
C VAL A 26 -2.62 -17.01 16.07
N GLU A 27 -1.38 -17.07 16.52
CA GLU A 27 -0.20 -16.79 15.69
C GLU A 27 0.35 -18.05 15.04
N ASN A 28 0.37 -19.15 15.79
CA ASN A 28 0.92 -20.41 15.32
C ASN A 28 0.28 -21.60 16.05
N LEU A 29 0.24 -22.75 15.38
CA LEU A 29 -0.05 -24.04 15.98
C LEU A 29 1.26 -24.81 16.03
N GLY A 30 1.70 -25.22 17.21
CA GLY A 30 2.83 -26.13 17.34
C GLY A 30 2.59 -27.43 16.57
N PHE A 31 3.66 -28.09 16.14
CA PHE A 31 3.54 -29.35 15.40
C PHE A 31 2.84 -30.44 16.25
N GLU A 32 3.02 -30.41 17.59
CA GLU A 32 2.40 -31.35 18.55
C GLU A 32 0.99 -30.93 18.96
N SER A 33 0.50 -29.77 18.50
CA SER A 33 -0.73 -29.19 19.01
C SER A 33 -1.90 -30.16 18.81
N GLY A 34 -2.66 -30.40 19.89
CA GLY A 34 -3.89 -31.17 19.80
C GLY A 34 -5.02 -30.48 19.06
N PHE A 35 -4.81 -29.24 18.57
CA PHE A 35 -5.71 -28.53 17.66
C PHE A 35 -5.35 -28.75 16.17
N ARG A 36 -4.27 -29.45 15.84
CA ARG A 36 -4.00 -29.85 14.44
C ARG A 36 -5.17 -30.71 13.93
N GLY A 37 -5.75 -30.31 12.80
CA GLY A 37 -6.91 -30.99 12.21
C GLY A 37 -8.28 -30.62 12.81
N SER A 38 -8.35 -29.74 13.81
CA SER A 38 -9.63 -29.27 14.38
C SER A 38 -10.33 -28.21 13.52
N GLY A 39 -9.65 -27.69 12.51
CA GLY A 39 -10.11 -26.53 11.72
C GLY A 39 -9.67 -25.18 12.29
N LEU A 40 -8.94 -25.13 13.41
CA LEU A 40 -8.29 -23.92 13.92
C LEU A 40 -7.17 -23.48 12.96
N LEU A 41 -7.11 -22.19 12.66
CA LEU A 41 -6.11 -21.61 11.75
C LEU A 41 -5.36 -20.45 12.42
N PRO A 42 -4.09 -20.21 12.05
CA PRO A 42 -3.45 -18.93 12.33
C PRO A 42 -4.30 -17.78 11.76
N GLY A 43 -4.44 -16.71 12.54
CA GLY A 43 -5.31 -15.57 12.22
C GLY A 43 -6.70 -15.63 12.86
N ASP A 44 -7.13 -16.78 13.38
CA ASP A 44 -8.36 -16.89 14.17
C ASP A 44 -8.25 -16.14 15.49
N ARG A 45 -9.38 -15.63 15.97
CA ARG A 45 -9.47 -14.89 17.24
C ARG A 45 -10.22 -15.70 18.29
N ILE A 46 -9.53 -16.22 19.29
CA ILE A 46 -10.16 -16.94 20.40
C ILE A 46 -10.88 -15.91 21.29
N VAL A 47 -12.20 -16.06 21.40
CA VAL A 47 -13.07 -15.19 22.21
C VAL A 47 -13.62 -15.89 23.44
N ALA A 48 -13.55 -17.23 23.51
CA ALA A 48 -13.85 -17.98 24.72
C ALA A 48 -13.08 -19.31 24.75
N VAL A 49 -12.84 -19.82 25.98
CA VAL A 49 -12.23 -21.13 26.26
C VAL A 49 -13.14 -21.89 27.20
N ASP A 50 -13.58 -23.09 26.81
CA ASP A 50 -14.56 -23.91 27.54
C ASP A 50 -15.83 -23.13 27.93
N GLY A 51 -16.28 -22.24 27.05
CA GLY A 51 -17.44 -21.37 27.28
C GLY A 51 -17.18 -20.15 28.15
N VAL A 52 -15.96 -19.97 28.68
CA VAL A 52 -15.55 -18.80 29.46
C VAL A 52 -15.02 -17.71 28.52
N PRO A 53 -15.65 -16.53 28.43
CA PRO A 53 -15.19 -15.46 27.56
C PRO A 53 -13.80 -14.94 27.92
N ILE A 54 -13.01 -14.59 26.90
CA ILE A 54 -11.76 -13.87 27.07
C ILE A 54 -12.07 -12.43 27.50
N THR A 55 -11.43 -12.00 28.58
CA THR A 55 -11.55 -10.63 29.12
C THR A 55 -10.15 -10.06 29.35
N ARG A 56 -10.02 -8.72 29.30
CA ARG A 56 -8.75 -8.06 29.61
C ARG A 56 -8.34 -8.42 31.04
N PRO A 57 -7.16 -9.03 31.25
CA PRO A 57 -6.72 -9.41 32.58
C PRO A 57 -6.40 -8.17 33.41
N PRO A 58 -6.55 -8.23 34.76
CA PRO A 58 -6.26 -7.10 35.63
C PRO A 58 -4.76 -6.77 35.70
N ASN A 59 -3.87 -7.72 35.33
CA ASN A 59 -2.42 -7.55 35.30
C ASN A 59 -1.75 -8.55 34.33
N GLY A 60 -0.46 -8.35 34.07
CA GLY A 60 0.33 -9.21 33.17
C GLY A 60 0.53 -10.64 33.67
N ALA A 61 0.47 -10.90 34.98
CA ALA A 61 0.60 -12.26 35.52
C ALA A 61 -0.61 -13.13 35.16
N ALA A 62 -1.82 -12.56 35.17
CA ALA A 62 -3.02 -13.25 34.71
C ALA A 62 -3.01 -13.50 33.19
N GLN A 63 -2.40 -12.61 32.40
CA GLN A 63 -2.20 -12.83 30.97
C GLN A 63 -1.31 -14.06 30.69
N ALA A 64 -0.21 -14.23 31.44
CA ALA A 64 0.73 -15.33 31.25
C ALA A 64 0.09 -16.73 31.38
N LEU A 65 -1.01 -16.84 32.13
CA LEU A 65 -1.75 -18.08 32.38
C LEU A 65 -2.74 -18.45 31.26
N MET A 66 -3.00 -17.55 30.30
CA MET A 66 -3.98 -17.79 29.25
C MET A 66 -3.47 -18.78 28.20
N ILE A 67 -4.40 -19.37 27.44
CA ILE A 67 -4.08 -20.34 26.39
C ILE A 67 -3.10 -19.76 25.35
N GLY A 68 -2.07 -20.54 25.03
CA GLY A 68 -0.99 -20.17 24.10
C GLY A 68 0.04 -19.18 24.66
N GLN A 69 0.01 -18.90 25.97
CA GLN A 69 1.01 -18.11 26.68
C GLN A 69 1.98 -19.00 27.46
N TYR A 70 3.15 -18.47 27.83
CA TYR A 70 4.26 -19.26 28.35
C TYR A 70 3.97 -19.99 29.69
N GLN A 71 2.97 -19.55 30.48
CA GLN A 71 2.57 -20.18 31.74
C GLN A 71 1.19 -20.87 31.67
N GLU A 72 0.66 -21.18 30.48
CA GLU A 72 -0.65 -21.83 30.35
C GLU A 72 -0.75 -23.17 31.11
N TYR A 73 0.34 -23.90 31.26
CA TYR A 73 0.38 -25.17 32.00
C TYR A 73 -0.07 -25.01 33.46
N THR A 74 0.21 -23.85 34.08
CA THR A 74 -0.20 -23.57 35.46
C THR A 74 -1.71 -23.42 35.55
N HIS A 75 -2.36 -22.87 34.51
CA HIS A 75 -3.82 -22.81 34.43
C HIS A 75 -4.43 -24.21 34.36
N TRP A 76 -3.90 -25.07 33.48
CA TRP A 76 -4.38 -26.44 33.31
C TRP A 76 -4.19 -27.30 34.56
N GLN A 77 -3.05 -27.16 35.25
CA GLN A 77 -2.80 -27.84 36.52
C GLN A 77 -3.79 -27.40 37.61
N LYS A 78 -4.07 -26.10 37.75
CA LYS A 78 -5.08 -25.58 38.68
C LYS A 78 -6.48 -26.08 38.37
N ALA A 79 -6.81 -26.21 37.08
CA ALA A 79 -8.05 -26.79 36.60
C ALA A 79 -8.10 -28.33 36.67
N GLN A 80 -7.04 -28.97 37.21
CA GLN A 80 -6.91 -30.43 37.34
C GLN A 80 -7.11 -31.19 36.03
N ARG A 81 -6.78 -30.54 34.90
CA ARG A 81 -6.84 -31.16 33.57
C ARG A 81 -5.74 -32.20 33.41
N LYS A 82 -5.98 -33.18 32.53
CA LYS A 82 -5.05 -34.26 32.18
C LYS A 82 -4.71 -34.24 30.70
N GLU A 83 -3.65 -34.96 30.34
CA GLU A 83 -3.33 -35.20 28.94
C GLU A 83 -4.52 -35.89 28.23
N ASN A 84 -4.80 -35.45 27.00
CA ASN A 84 -5.97 -35.83 26.18
C ASN A 84 -7.31 -35.22 26.59
N ASP A 85 -7.38 -34.45 27.68
CA ASP A 85 -8.59 -33.69 27.98
C ASP A 85 -8.92 -32.74 26.83
N ARG A 86 -10.20 -32.65 26.50
CA ARG A 86 -10.71 -31.79 25.44
C ARG A 86 -10.84 -30.36 25.95
N VAL A 87 -10.38 -29.43 25.12
CA VAL A 87 -10.55 -27.99 25.30
C VAL A 87 -11.32 -27.46 24.11
N ARG A 88 -12.42 -26.75 24.39
CA ARG A 88 -13.26 -26.12 23.39
C ARG A 88 -12.90 -24.65 23.27
N LEU A 89 -12.70 -24.17 22.05
CA LEU A 89 -12.48 -22.76 21.77
C LEU A 89 -13.62 -22.21 20.92
N THR A 90 -14.21 -21.11 21.37
CA THR A 90 -15.03 -20.26 20.52
C THR A 90 -14.10 -19.30 19.82
N VAL A 91 -14.03 -19.37 18.49
CA VAL A 91 -13.17 -18.51 17.66
C VAL A 91 -14.00 -17.64 16.73
N ARG A 92 -13.61 -16.38 16.56
CA ARG A 92 -14.11 -15.50 15.50
C ARG A 92 -13.17 -15.58 14.31
N ARG A 93 -13.73 -15.89 13.14
CA ARG A 93 -13.09 -15.84 11.84
C ARG A 93 -13.83 -14.84 10.96
N LYS A 94 -13.11 -14.11 10.12
CA LYS A 94 -13.75 -13.21 9.16
C LYS A 94 -14.68 -13.99 8.24
N GLN A 95 -15.85 -13.43 7.97
CA GLN A 95 -16.80 -13.93 6.98
C GLN A 95 -16.86 -12.94 5.81
N PRO A 96 -16.06 -13.09 4.75
CA PRO A 96 -16.19 -12.24 3.57
C PRO A 96 -17.60 -12.33 2.96
N PRO A 97 -18.19 -11.23 2.48
CA PRO A 97 -17.61 -9.87 2.43
C PRO A 97 -17.85 -9.03 3.70
N GLN A 98 -18.60 -9.52 4.69
CA GLN A 98 -18.97 -8.73 5.86
C GLN A 98 -19.06 -9.55 7.15
N GLY A 99 -18.49 -8.98 8.21
CA GLY A 99 -18.69 -9.43 9.58
C GLY A 99 -17.80 -10.60 9.99
N TRP A 100 -18.17 -11.21 11.10
CA TRP A 100 -17.43 -12.32 11.68
C TRP A 100 -18.35 -13.51 11.88
N GLN A 101 -17.80 -14.69 11.63
CA GLN A 101 -18.40 -15.96 11.94
C GLN A 101 -17.79 -16.49 13.24
N SER A 102 -18.64 -16.92 14.16
CA SER A 102 -18.20 -17.67 15.35
C SER A 102 -18.17 -19.16 15.03
N ILE A 103 -17.06 -19.81 15.35
CA ILE A 103 -16.82 -21.24 15.11
C ILE A 103 -16.40 -21.87 16.43
N GLU A 104 -16.96 -23.03 16.75
CA GLU A 104 -16.48 -23.87 17.84
C GLU A 104 -15.45 -24.84 17.28
N VAL A 105 -14.25 -24.86 17.88
CA VAL A 105 -13.20 -25.81 17.54
C VAL A 105 -12.75 -26.55 18.80
N GLU A 106 -12.47 -27.84 18.67
CA GLU A 106 -12.09 -28.68 19.79
C GLU A 106 -10.70 -29.28 19.57
N GLY A 107 -9.85 -29.20 20.58
CA GLY A 107 -8.51 -29.78 20.59
C GLY A 107 -8.25 -30.54 21.88
N ALA A 108 -7.17 -31.33 21.89
CA ALA A 108 -6.74 -32.05 23.08
C ALA A 108 -5.53 -31.39 23.74
N LEU A 109 -5.49 -31.36 25.07
CA LEU A 109 -4.27 -31.00 25.80
C LEU A 109 -3.20 -32.08 25.62
N ARG A 110 -1.97 -31.64 25.43
CA ARG A 110 -0.79 -32.51 25.28
C ARG A 110 0.24 -32.19 26.34
N ALA A 111 0.91 -33.20 26.86
CA ALA A 111 2.09 -32.99 27.68
C ALA A 111 3.24 -32.50 26.79
N LYS A 112 4.05 -31.53 27.25
CA LYS A 112 5.28 -31.17 26.54
C LYS A 112 6.26 -32.35 26.57
N ARG A 113 6.81 -32.69 25.41
CA ARG A 113 7.73 -33.81 25.26
C ARG A 113 9.09 -33.34 24.78
N SER A 114 10.10 -34.10 25.17
CA SER A 114 11.45 -33.98 24.63
C SER A 114 11.91 -35.34 24.13
N TYR A 115 12.34 -35.36 22.88
CA TYR A 115 12.71 -36.57 22.18
C TYR A 115 14.22 -36.68 22.08
N ARG A 116 14.72 -37.93 22.11
CA ARG A 116 16.13 -38.23 21.94
C ARG A 116 16.32 -39.46 21.06
N SER A 117 17.37 -39.47 20.24
CA SER A 117 17.76 -40.61 19.42
C SER A 117 18.29 -41.77 20.27
N ALA A 118 18.55 -42.92 19.63
CA ALA A 118 19.23 -44.04 20.27
C ALA A 118 20.64 -43.67 20.76
N GLU A 119 21.34 -42.73 20.09
CA GLU A 119 22.61 -42.17 20.58
C GLU A 119 22.44 -40.98 21.54
N ASN A 120 21.26 -40.84 22.16
CA ASN A 120 20.95 -39.81 23.16
C ASN A 120 21.02 -38.37 22.63
N ARG A 121 20.92 -38.14 21.32
CA ARG A 121 20.91 -36.80 20.72
C ARG A 121 19.52 -36.18 20.74
N PRO A 122 19.37 -34.88 21.04
CA PRO A 122 18.06 -34.21 21.04
C PRO A 122 17.43 -34.21 19.64
N LEU A 123 16.15 -34.59 19.58
CA LEU A 123 15.35 -34.61 18.35
C LEU A 123 14.24 -33.55 18.43
N ILE A 124 13.86 -33.01 17.27
CA ILE A 124 12.74 -32.06 17.15
C ILE A 124 11.39 -32.76 17.40
N TRP A 125 11.29 -34.03 17.00
CA TRP A 125 10.08 -34.85 17.13
C TRP A 125 10.44 -36.33 17.37
N GLU A 126 9.45 -37.14 17.75
CA GLU A 126 9.57 -38.60 17.79
C GLU A 126 9.92 -39.17 16.41
N ASN A 127 11.16 -39.63 16.22
CA ASN A 127 11.73 -40.00 14.91
C ASN A 127 11.89 -38.84 13.92
N GLY A 128 11.92 -37.60 14.42
CA GLY A 128 12.25 -36.42 13.64
C GLY A 128 13.76 -36.18 13.52
N PRO A 129 14.17 -35.08 12.86
CA PRO A 129 15.57 -34.71 12.75
C PRO A 129 16.21 -34.40 14.10
N ASP A 130 17.51 -34.72 14.21
CA ASP A 130 18.39 -34.21 15.27
C ASP A 130 18.47 -32.69 15.17
N THR A 131 18.42 -32.01 16.32
CA THR A 131 18.47 -30.54 16.41
C THR A 131 19.74 -29.93 15.81
N TYR A 132 20.81 -30.70 15.66
CA TYR A 132 22.06 -30.24 15.04
C TYR A 132 22.29 -30.82 13.64
N ALA A 133 21.40 -31.69 13.15
CA ALA A 133 21.58 -32.30 11.83
C ALA A 133 21.42 -31.27 10.72
N ARG A 134 22.30 -31.39 9.73
CA ARG A 134 22.21 -30.71 8.44
C ARG A 134 21.86 -31.72 7.35
N ASP A 135 21.06 -31.28 6.40
CA ASP A 135 20.52 -32.07 5.30
C ASP A 135 21.14 -31.66 3.95
N GLY A 136 22.30 -31.00 3.95
CA GLY A 136 22.96 -30.50 2.75
C GLY A 136 22.45 -29.15 2.24
N PHE A 137 21.51 -28.53 2.95
CA PHE A 137 21.17 -27.11 2.79
C PHE A 137 21.96 -26.24 3.78
N ASN A 138 21.87 -24.91 3.62
CA ASN A 138 22.70 -23.95 4.34
C ASN A 138 22.46 -23.93 5.86
N ASP A 139 21.23 -24.22 6.30
CA ASP A 139 20.80 -24.13 7.70
C ASP A 139 20.55 -25.50 8.33
N ALA A 140 20.59 -25.60 9.66
CA ALA A 140 20.11 -26.78 10.37
C ALA A 140 18.57 -26.84 10.39
N TRP A 141 18.01 -28.02 10.64
CA TRP A 141 16.55 -28.23 10.66
C TRP A 141 15.78 -27.27 11.58
N PRO A 142 16.19 -27.02 12.85
CA PRO A 142 15.41 -26.13 13.72
C PRO A 142 15.33 -24.70 13.19
N THR A 143 16.47 -24.16 12.72
CA THR A 143 16.54 -22.79 12.18
C THR A 143 15.63 -22.63 10.96
N TRP A 144 15.62 -23.63 10.08
CA TRP A 144 14.75 -23.62 8.90
C TRP A 144 13.27 -23.75 9.27
N LEU A 145 12.91 -24.63 10.20
CA LEU A 145 11.53 -24.81 10.66
C LEU A 145 11.00 -23.56 11.35
N GLU A 146 11.81 -22.91 12.19
CA GLU A 146 11.46 -21.64 12.82
C GLU A 146 11.23 -20.55 11.77
N ALA A 147 12.10 -20.45 10.76
CA ALA A 147 11.93 -19.51 9.65
C ALA A 147 10.64 -19.78 8.86
N LEU A 148 10.33 -21.05 8.58
CA LEU A 148 9.09 -21.46 7.92
C LEU A 148 7.85 -21.12 8.75
N GLN A 149 7.84 -21.46 10.04
CA GLN A 149 6.74 -21.11 10.95
C GLN A 149 6.53 -19.60 11.04
N LYS A 150 7.62 -18.82 11.10
CA LYS A 150 7.54 -17.37 11.07
C LYS A 150 6.91 -16.85 9.78
N ARG A 151 7.22 -17.44 8.61
CA ARG A 151 6.57 -17.12 7.33
C ARG A 151 5.07 -17.45 7.35
N VAL A 152 4.67 -18.59 7.94
CA VAL A 152 3.26 -18.96 8.15
C VAL A 152 2.57 -17.87 8.97
N THR A 153 3.08 -17.57 10.17
CA THR A 153 2.51 -16.54 11.05
C THR A 153 2.42 -15.17 10.35
N LEU A 154 3.45 -14.77 9.61
CA LEU A 154 3.45 -13.51 8.87
C LEU A 154 2.33 -13.45 7.83
N THR A 155 2.16 -14.53 7.06
CA THR A 155 1.20 -14.62 5.97
C THR A 155 -0.25 -14.60 6.45
N PHE A 156 -0.53 -15.28 7.56
CA PHE A 156 -1.89 -15.42 8.09
C PHE A 156 -2.28 -14.30 9.07
N CYS A 157 -1.35 -13.83 9.90
CA CYS A 157 -1.65 -12.92 11.01
C CYS A 157 -1.18 -11.48 10.75
N GLN A 158 0.03 -11.29 10.22
CA GLN A 158 0.71 -9.98 10.24
C GLN A 158 0.58 -9.18 8.94
N ALA A 159 -0.10 -9.69 7.90
CA ALA A 159 -0.48 -8.90 6.73
C ALA A 159 -1.32 -7.64 7.08
N ARG A 160 -1.84 -7.54 8.32
CA ARG A 160 -2.46 -6.33 8.89
C ARG A 160 -1.49 -5.26 9.36
N PHE A 161 -0.29 -5.64 9.80
CA PHE A 161 0.56 -4.78 10.61
C PHE A 161 1.95 -4.50 10.00
N ARG A 162 2.34 -5.18 8.92
CA ARG A 162 3.64 -4.95 8.27
C ARG A 162 3.51 -4.45 6.85
N VAL A 163 4.03 -3.24 6.62
CA VAL A 163 4.16 -2.54 5.32
C VAL A 163 5.24 -3.16 4.41
N GLY A 164 5.57 -4.45 4.59
CA GLY A 164 6.77 -5.08 4.02
C GLY A 164 6.56 -6.38 3.25
N VAL A 165 5.33 -6.90 3.18
CA VAL A 165 5.05 -8.20 2.57
C VAL A 165 4.57 -8.01 1.14
N THR A 166 5.29 -8.60 0.18
CA THR A 166 4.86 -8.69 -1.22
C THR A 166 4.55 -10.14 -1.55
N THR A 167 3.27 -10.48 -1.75
CA THR A 167 2.81 -11.88 -1.87
C THR A 167 3.47 -12.62 -3.04
N ALA A 168 3.71 -11.95 -4.16
CA ALA A 168 4.38 -12.55 -5.31
C ALA A 168 5.84 -12.95 -5.01
N TYR A 169 6.57 -12.09 -4.29
CA TYR A 169 7.95 -12.38 -3.87
C TYR A 169 7.98 -13.53 -2.85
N GLU A 170 7.13 -13.45 -1.82
CA GLU A 170 7.04 -14.50 -0.80
C GLU A 170 6.60 -15.84 -1.40
N TYR A 171 5.66 -15.84 -2.34
CA TYR A 171 5.21 -17.05 -3.04
C TYR A 171 6.38 -17.71 -3.79
N LYS A 172 7.13 -16.92 -4.57
CA LYS A 172 8.31 -17.43 -5.29
C LYS A 172 9.38 -17.96 -4.33
N SER A 173 9.69 -17.21 -3.26
CA SER A 173 10.66 -17.66 -2.26
C SER A 173 10.21 -18.94 -1.56
N LEU A 174 8.92 -19.11 -1.30
CA LEU A 174 8.38 -20.32 -0.68
C LEU A 174 8.41 -21.52 -1.65
N LEU A 175 8.24 -21.32 -2.96
CA LEU A 175 8.40 -22.40 -3.94
C LEU A 175 9.82 -22.98 -3.95
N GLU A 176 10.85 -22.17 -3.68
CA GLU A 176 12.25 -22.63 -3.59
C GLU A 176 12.48 -23.59 -2.41
N GLU A 177 11.62 -23.58 -1.40
CA GLU A 177 11.69 -24.50 -0.24
C GLU A 177 11.13 -25.90 -0.54
N ARG A 178 10.43 -26.08 -1.67
CA ARG A 178 9.76 -27.33 -2.04
C ARG A 178 10.67 -28.56 -1.95
N PRO A 179 11.90 -28.56 -2.51
CA PRO A 179 12.77 -29.73 -2.46
C PRO A 179 13.14 -30.13 -1.02
N ARG A 180 13.24 -29.14 -0.12
CA ARG A 180 13.58 -29.40 1.29
C ARG A 180 12.41 -29.99 2.06
N VAL A 181 11.19 -29.52 1.81
CA VAL A 181 9.96 -30.13 2.34
C VAL A 181 9.81 -31.58 1.86
N GLU A 182 10.01 -31.84 0.56
CA GLU A 182 9.97 -33.20 -0.02
C GLU A 182 11.05 -34.11 0.59
N ARG A 183 12.26 -33.59 0.80
CA ARG A 183 13.35 -34.33 1.45
C ARG A 183 13.03 -34.68 2.91
N MET A 184 12.47 -33.75 3.67
CA MET A 184 12.06 -34.00 5.06
C MET A 184 10.99 -35.10 5.13
N LEU A 185 10.00 -35.09 4.23
CA LEU A 185 8.98 -36.15 4.15
C LEU A 185 9.59 -37.52 3.85
N SER A 186 10.61 -37.55 2.98
CA SER A 186 11.31 -38.80 2.65
C SER A 186 12.18 -39.32 3.80
N LEU A 187 12.84 -38.44 4.56
CA LEU A 187 13.77 -38.83 5.62
C LEU A 187 13.06 -39.12 6.95
N TYR A 188 11.97 -38.40 7.23
CA TYR A 188 11.25 -38.45 8.51
C TYR A 188 9.74 -38.60 8.28
N PRO A 189 9.29 -39.70 7.65
CA PRO A 189 7.88 -39.91 7.39
C PRO A 189 7.10 -40.00 8.71
N GLY A 190 5.99 -39.26 8.81
CA GLY A 190 5.13 -39.29 9.99
C GLY A 190 4.36 -37.99 10.24
N PRO A 191 3.63 -37.90 11.36
CA PRO A 191 2.75 -36.76 11.67
C PRO A 191 3.45 -35.40 11.66
N PHE A 192 4.71 -35.36 12.09
CA PHE A 192 5.52 -34.14 12.07
C PHE A 192 5.76 -33.62 10.66
N ALA A 193 6.28 -34.46 9.76
CA ALA A 193 6.56 -34.01 8.40
C ALA A 193 5.27 -33.67 7.63
N GLU A 194 4.18 -34.36 7.94
CA GLU A 194 2.84 -34.05 7.43
C GLU A 194 2.31 -32.70 7.89
N ALA A 195 2.51 -32.35 9.18
CA ALA A 195 2.14 -31.03 9.69
C ALA A 195 2.93 -29.92 8.98
N VAL A 196 4.24 -30.10 8.79
CA VAL A 196 5.06 -29.13 8.06
C VAL A 196 4.64 -29.02 6.60
N ARG A 197 4.34 -30.15 5.92
CA ARG A 197 3.79 -30.14 4.55
C ARG A 197 2.46 -29.39 4.47
N SER A 198 1.58 -29.62 5.44
CA SER A 198 0.28 -28.93 5.50
C SER A 198 0.46 -27.41 5.68
N ASP A 199 1.35 -26.98 6.58
CA ASP A 199 1.63 -25.55 6.79
C ASP A 199 2.25 -24.90 5.55
N TYR A 200 3.17 -25.61 4.90
CA TYR A 200 3.78 -25.20 3.64
C TYR A 200 2.74 -25.00 2.53
N GLN A 201 1.87 -25.99 2.32
CA GLN A 201 0.83 -25.95 1.28
C GLN A 201 -0.23 -24.87 1.57
N ALA A 202 -0.67 -24.74 2.82
CA ALA A 202 -1.63 -23.72 3.22
C ALA A 202 -1.06 -22.30 3.01
N THR A 203 0.22 -22.11 3.31
CA THR A 203 0.90 -20.83 3.10
C THR A 203 1.05 -20.52 1.60
N LEU A 204 1.40 -21.51 0.78
CA LEU A 204 1.45 -21.34 -0.68
C LEU A 204 0.08 -20.91 -1.25
N GLU A 205 -1.00 -21.60 -0.88
CA GLU A 205 -2.34 -21.26 -1.36
C GLU A 205 -2.76 -19.85 -0.92
N ARG A 206 -2.41 -19.47 0.33
CA ARG A 206 -2.70 -18.14 0.84
C ARG A 206 -1.93 -17.04 0.09
N LEU A 207 -0.63 -17.27 -0.18
CA LEU A 207 0.23 -16.32 -0.91
C LEU A 207 -0.12 -16.21 -2.40
N ARG A 208 -0.64 -17.29 -3.00
CA ARG A 208 -1.10 -17.28 -4.39
C ARG A 208 -2.25 -16.31 -4.61
N GLY A 209 -3.07 -16.08 -3.57
CA GLY A 209 -4.17 -15.13 -3.59
C GLY A 209 -5.41 -15.64 -4.33
N GLN A 210 -6.55 -15.04 -4.01
CA GLN A 210 -7.84 -15.40 -4.61
C GLN A 210 -7.82 -15.08 -6.12
N ARG A 211 -8.35 -15.99 -6.93
CA ARG A 211 -8.52 -15.76 -8.38
C ARG A 211 -9.76 -14.91 -8.65
N TYR A 212 -9.64 -13.98 -9.58
CA TYR A 212 -10.72 -13.14 -10.08
C TYR A 212 -10.93 -13.35 -11.58
N ALA A 213 -12.18 -13.21 -12.01
CA ALA A 213 -12.52 -13.00 -13.41
C ALA A 213 -12.80 -11.51 -13.58
N LEU A 214 -11.95 -10.83 -14.36
CA LEU A 214 -12.16 -9.44 -14.77
C LEU A 214 -12.53 -9.45 -16.26
N GLY A 215 -13.72 -8.95 -16.58
CA GLY A 215 -14.19 -8.83 -17.96
C GLY A 215 -13.88 -7.45 -18.55
N GLU A 216 -14.42 -7.19 -19.74
CA GLU A 216 -14.24 -5.90 -20.41
C GLU A 216 -14.87 -4.75 -19.63
N ALA A 217 -15.98 -4.97 -18.92
CA ALA A 217 -16.66 -3.94 -18.15
C ALA A 217 -15.82 -3.45 -16.97
N GLU A 218 -15.20 -4.37 -16.21
CA GLU A 218 -14.34 -4.01 -15.08
C GLU A 218 -13.05 -3.31 -15.51
N LEU A 219 -12.58 -3.57 -16.74
CA LEU A 219 -11.36 -3.00 -17.31
C LEU A 219 -11.62 -1.79 -18.22
N ALA A 220 -12.88 -1.44 -18.48
CA ALA A 220 -13.28 -0.35 -19.38
C ALA A 220 -12.65 0.99 -18.99
N TYR A 221 -12.44 1.23 -17.69
CA TYR A 221 -11.81 2.46 -17.19
C TYR A 221 -10.39 2.66 -17.74
N ARG A 222 -9.63 1.58 -17.98
CA ARG A 222 -8.26 1.67 -18.53
C ARG A 222 -8.29 2.22 -19.95
N LYS A 223 -9.19 1.69 -20.77
CA LYS A 223 -9.42 2.17 -22.14
C LYS A 223 -9.92 3.62 -22.13
N ALA A 224 -10.85 3.94 -21.22
CA ALA A 224 -11.35 5.31 -21.07
C ALA A 224 -10.25 6.32 -20.65
N ASP A 225 -9.30 5.90 -19.82
CA ASP A 225 -8.12 6.71 -19.46
C ASP A 225 -7.18 6.92 -20.66
N GLU A 226 -6.94 5.89 -21.48
CA GLU A 226 -6.16 5.99 -22.73
C GLU A 226 -6.82 6.94 -23.74
N GLU A 227 -8.13 6.78 -23.96
CA GLU A 227 -8.92 7.64 -24.86
C GLU A 227 -8.91 9.09 -24.37
N ARG A 228 -9.03 9.32 -23.06
CA ARG A 228 -8.94 10.66 -22.46
C ARG A 228 -7.56 11.27 -22.66
N ALA A 229 -6.48 10.50 -22.43
CA ALA A 229 -5.12 10.98 -22.64
C ALA A 229 -4.86 11.33 -24.11
N ALA A 230 -5.37 10.52 -25.04
CA ALA A 230 -5.30 10.80 -26.48
C ALA A 230 -6.06 12.08 -26.85
N ALA A 231 -7.30 12.25 -26.35
CA ALA A 231 -8.10 13.44 -26.61
C ALA A 231 -7.41 14.74 -26.12
N VAL A 232 -6.87 14.72 -24.90
CA VAL A 232 -6.12 15.87 -24.36
C VAL A 232 -4.84 16.12 -25.14
N SER A 233 -4.12 15.06 -25.55
CA SER A 233 -2.91 15.19 -26.38
C SER A 233 -3.19 15.87 -27.73
N GLU A 234 -4.29 15.54 -28.39
CA GLU A 234 -4.67 16.21 -29.65
C GLU A 234 -4.98 17.69 -29.46
N ILE A 235 -5.74 18.04 -28.41
CA ILE A 235 -6.01 19.45 -28.06
C ILE A 235 -4.69 20.17 -27.74
N ALA A 236 -3.78 19.52 -26.99
CA ALA A 236 -2.49 20.08 -26.64
C ALA A 236 -1.61 20.36 -27.88
N LYS A 237 -1.58 19.44 -28.86
CA LYS A 237 -0.83 19.64 -30.12
C LYS A 237 -1.39 20.79 -30.93
N GLN A 238 -2.72 20.90 -31.04
CA GLN A 238 -3.38 22.01 -31.74
C GLN A 238 -3.09 23.35 -31.06
N ALA A 239 -3.18 23.40 -29.73
CA ALA A 239 -2.88 24.59 -28.95
C ALA A 239 -1.41 25.00 -29.03
N TRP A 240 -0.48 24.03 -29.02
CA TRP A 240 0.94 24.29 -29.26
C TRP A 240 1.20 24.87 -30.64
N ALA A 241 0.60 24.28 -31.70
CA ALA A 241 0.74 24.78 -33.06
C ALA A 241 0.24 26.22 -33.19
N ALA A 242 -0.91 26.54 -32.60
CA ALA A 242 -1.46 27.90 -32.58
C ALA A 242 -0.56 28.88 -31.81
N ALA A 243 -0.04 28.47 -30.66
CA ALA A 243 0.87 29.31 -29.86
C ALA A 243 2.20 29.57 -30.59
N ALA A 244 2.79 28.53 -31.18
CA ALA A 244 4.02 28.66 -31.97
C ALA A 244 3.82 29.53 -33.22
N ASP A 245 2.69 29.41 -33.92
CA ASP A 245 2.38 30.23 -35.09
C ASP A 245 2.19 31.70 -34.71
N SER A 246 1.56 31.97 -33.54
CA SER A 246 1.31 33.34 -33.06
C SER A 246 2.59 34.18 -32.84
N VAL A 247 3.74 33.54 -32.60
CA VAL A 247 5.03 34.22 -32.39
C VAL A 247 6.04 33.91 -33.50
N LYS A 248 5.63 33.22 -34.57
CA LYS A 248 6.51 32.73 -35.63
C LYS A 248 7.35 33.83 -36.29
N ALA A 249 6.79 35.03 -36.45
CA ALA A 249 7.52 36.18 -37.00
C ALA A 249 8.62 36.70 -36.06
N GLU A 250 8.52 36.43 -34.77
CA GLU A 250 9.49 36.80 -33.73
C GLU A 250 10.45 35.66 -33.39
N THR A 251 10.20 34.45 -33.88
CA THR A 251 10.97 33.25 -33.57
C THR A 251 12.21 33.13 -34.44
N LEU A 252 13.36 32.92 -33.80
CA LEU A 252 14.63 32.60 -34.43
C LEU A 252 14.95 31.11 -34.30
N PRO A 253 15.81 30.56 -35.18
CA PRO A 253 16.42 29.25 -34.94
C PRO A 253 17.13 29.24 -33.58
N ALA A 254 16.91 28.20 -32.78
CA ALA A 254 17.54 28.10 -31.46
C ALA A 254 19.05 27.90 -31.57
N PHE A 255 19.52 27.08 -32.52
CA PHE A 255 20.94 26.74 -32.64
C PHE A 255 21.50 27.02 -34.04
N PRO A 256 22.77 27.44 -34.17
CA PRO A 256 23.68 27.78 -33.06
C PRO A 256 23.24 29.06 -32.33
N ALA A 257 23.32 29.05 -31.00
CA ALA A 257 22.96 30.15 -30.14
C ALA A 257 24.01 31.26 -30.19
N GLN A 258 23.58 32.52 -30.07
CA GLN A 258 24.50 33.65 -30.06
C GLN A 258 25.40 33.60 -28.81
N HIS A 259 26.72 33.77 -29.01
CA HIS A 259 27.65 33.80 -27.88
C HIS A 259 27.32 34.97 -26.92
N PRO A 260 27.12 34.73 -25.62
CA PRO A 260 26.64 35.76 -24.68
C PRO A 260 27.58 36.97 -24.51
N ILE A 261 28.90 36.74 -24.57
CA ILE A 261 29.93 37.78 -24.41
C ILE A 261 30.41 38.35 -25.76
N HIS A 262 30.82 37.48 -26.69
CA HIS A 262 31.44 37.88 -27.95
C HIS A 262 30.45 38.10 -29.11
N GLY A 263 29.15 37.89 -28.89
CA GLY A 263 28.12 37.95 -29.91
C GLY A 263 27.28 39.21 -29.91
N GLN A 264 26.42 39.36 -30.93
CA GLN A 264 25.44 40.45 -31.03
C GLN A 264 24.17 40.14 -30.22
N ARG A 265 24.28 40.17 -28.89
CA ARG A 265 23.18 39.84 -27.97
C ARG A 265 21.92 40.68 -28.20
N GLU A 266 22.08 41.96 -28.52
CA GLU A 266 20.97 42.89 -28.77
C GLU A 266 20.11 42.47 -29.97
N ALA A 267 20.67 41.73 -30.94
CA ALA A 267 19.93 41.23 -32.09
C ALA A 267 18.99 40.07 -31.75
N VAL A 268 19.24 39.36 -30.64
CA VAL A 268 18.46 38.19 -30.21
C VAL A 268 17.60 38.47 -28.97
N ALA A 269 17.93 39.48 -28.16
CA ALA A 269 17.14 39.85 -27.00
C ALA A 269 15.70 40.23 -27.41
N GLY A 270 14.71 39.73 -26.67
CA GLY A 270 13.28 39.92 -26.95
C GLY A 270 12.72 39.00 -28.06
N LYS A 271 13.57 38.31 -28.83
CA LYS A 271 13.13 37.32 -29.82
C LYS A 271 12.73 36.00 -29.15
N CYS A 272 11.93 35.22 -29.85
CA CYS A 272 11.48 33.92 -29.36
C CYS A 272 12.40 32.80 -29.89
N VAL A 273 12.52 31.72 -29.13
CA VAL A 273 13.18 30.48 -29.55
C VAL A 273 12.36 29.27 -29.11
N VAL A 274 12.39 28.21 -29.91
CA VAL A 274 11.80 26.91 -29.57
C VAL A 274 12.93 25.95 -29.23
N LEU A 275 12.94 25.49 -27.98
CA LEU A 275 13.90 24.51 -27.48
C LEU A 275 13.22 23.14 -27.45
N GLU A 276 13.55 22.29 -28.42
CA GLU A 276 12.88 21.02 -28.62
C GLU A 276 13.55 19.86 -27.85
N ARG A 277 12.72 18.88 -27.47
CA ARG A 277 13.14 17.55 -27.01
C ARG A 277 14.13 17.56 -25.84
N LEU A 278 13.88 18.42 -24.85
CA LEU A 278 14.74 18.52 -23.69
C LEU A 278 14.36 17.43 -22.66
N PRO A 279 15.26 16.47 -22.34
CA PRO A 279 14.99 15.44 -21.34
C PRO A 279 15.19 15.96 -19.91
N THR A 280 14.60 15.29 -18.91
CA THR A 280 14.75 15.65 -17.47
C THR A 280 16.20 15.77 -17.01
N ARG A 281 17.17 15.05 -17.61
CA ARG A 281 18.61 15.18 -17.27
C ARG A 281 19.20 16.57 -17.52
N GLN A 282 18.50 17.40 -18.29
CA GLN A 282 18.88 18.80 -18.54
C GLN A 282 18.42 19.75 -17.44
N TRP A 283 17.60 19.26 -16.50
CA TRP A 283 17.31 19.94 -15.26
C TRP A 283 18.49 19.73 -14.30
N ILE A 284 19.16 20.82 -13.96
CA ILE A 284 20.29 20.85 -13.04
C ILE A 284 19.97 21.74 -11.83
N SER A 285 20.72 21.53 -10.74
CA SER A 285 20.70 22.41 -9.58
C SER A 285 22.07 23.04 -9.39
N GLU A 286 22.09 24.36 -9.21
CA GLU A 286 23.28 25.14 -8.90
C GLU A 286 23.04 25.88 -7.59
N ALA A 287 23.84 25.59 -6.56
CA ALA A 287 23.74 26.25 -5.25
C ALA A 287 22.32 26.25 -4.64
N GLY A 288 21.53 25.19 -4.91
CA GLY A 288 20.14 25.07 -4.45
C GLY A 288 19.09 25.69 -5.38
N HIS A 289 19.52 26.38 -6.45
CA HIS A 289 18.66 27.00 -7.45
C HIS A 289 18.47 26.08 -8.66
N GLY A 290 17.26 25.95 -9.18
CA GLY A 290 16.95 25.06 -10.30
C GLY A 290 17.07 25.72 -11.68
N TRP A 291 17.72 25.05 -12.64
CA TRP A 291 17.82 25.51 -14.03
C TRP A 291 17.51 24.40 -15.03
N PHE A 292 16.83 24.74 -16.12
CA PHE A 292 16.75 23.90 -17.32
C PHE A 292 17.78 24.37 -18.34
N THR A 293 18.60 23.46 -18.86
CA THR A 293 19.64 23.80 -19.85
C THR A 293 19.35 23.21 -21.22
N ALA A 294 19.54 24.00 -22.28
CA ALA A 294 19.43 23.51 -23.65
C ALA A 294 20.71 23.84 -24.42
N GLY A 295 21.12 22.93 -25.30
CA GLY A 295 22.34 23.05 -26.10
C GLY A 295 23.59 22.49 -25.44
N ASP A 296 24.75 22.80 -26.01
CA ASP A 296 26.06 22.31 -25.59
C ASP A 296 27.16 23.34 -25.85
N SER A 297 28.43 22.97 -25.62
CA SER A 297 29.56 23.88 -25.81
C SER A 297 29.83 24.26 -27.28
N SER A 298 29.36 23.46 -28.24
CA SER A 298 29.55 23.70 -29.68
C SER A 298 28.44 24.55 -30.28
N GLN A 299 27.21 24.40 -29.79
CA GLN A 299 26.04 25.14 -30.29
C GLN A 299 25.68 26.34 -29.42
N GLY A 300 26.34 26.53 -28.27
CA GLY A 300 25.93 27.51 -27.26
C GLY A 300 24.76 27.00 -26.41
N ARG A 301 24.42 27.74 -25.37
CA ARG A 301 23.42 27.32 -24.37
C ARG A 301 22.31 28.33 -24.11
N TYR A 302 21.13 27.81 -23.81
CA TYR A 302 20.02 28.54 -23.19
C TYR A 302 19.77 28.02 -21.78
N PHE A 303 19.31 28.92 -20.92
CA PHE A 303 18.94 28.63 -19.53
C PHE A 303 17.53 29.13 -19.23
N LEU A 304 16.69 28.24 -18.70
CA LEU A 304 15.41 28.60 -18.10
C LEU A 304 15.53 28.52 -16.58
N ASP A 305 15.15 29.60 -15.90
CA ASP A 305 15.04 29.62 -14.44
C ASP A 305 13.80 28.83 -14.01
N MET A 306 14.00 27.74 -13.26
CA MET A 306 12.92 26.85 -12.81
C MET A 306 12.13 27.41 -11.63
N GLU A 307 12.60 28.50 -11.02
CA GLU A 307 11.89 29.24 -9.97
C GLU A 307 11.10 30.43 -10.54
N SER A 308 11.22 30.70 -11.84
CA SER A 308 10.40 31.71 -12.51
C SER A 308 8.92 31.36 -12.45
N LEU A 309 8.05 32.39 -12.45
CA LEU A 309 6.60 32.20 -12.41
C LEU A 309 6.10 31.31 -13.56
N GLY A 310 6.67 31.46 -14.76
CA GLY A 310 6.36 30.62 -15.91
C GLY A 310 6.69 29.14 -15.66
N ALA A 311 7.86 28.84 -15.10
CA ALA A 311 8.24 27.46 -14.77
C ALA A 311 7.36 26.88 -13.65
N ILE A 312 7.02 27.66 -12.62
CA ILE A 312 6.09 27.25 -11.55
C ILE A 312 4.71 26.90 -12.14
N ARG A 313 4.18 27.75 -13.02
CA ARG A 313 2.91 27.51 -13.74
C ARG A 313 2.96 26.22 -14.55
N MET A 314 4.04 26.00 -15.29
CA MET A 314 4.27 24.78 -16.07
C MET A 314 4.28 23.53 -15.19
N LEU A 315 5.06 23.52 -14.10
CA LEU A 315 5.16 22.36 -13.20
C LEU A 315 3.84 22.09 -12.46
N ARG A 316 3.09 23.13 -12.11
CA ARG A 316 1.75 22.97 -11.52
C ARG A 316 0.75 22.42 -12.53
N ALA A 317 0.80 22.86 -13.79
CA ALA A 317 -0.01 22.28 -14.85
C ALA A 317 0.32 20.79 -15.06
N LEU A 318 1.61 20.42 -15.03
CA LEU A 318 2.05 19.02 -15.06
C LEU A 318 1.45 18.19 -13.91
N ARG A 319 1.51 18.69 -12.66
CA ARG A 319 0.87 18.01 -11.52
C ARG A 319 -0.64 17.91 -11.64
N ARG A 320 -1.33 18.89 -12.25
CA ARG A 320 -2.78 18.78 -12.47
C ARG A 320 -3.11 17.81 -13.60
N TYR A 321 -2.28 17.74 -14.63
CA TYR A 321 -2.38 16.73 -15.68
C TYR A 321 -2.26 15.31 -15.14
N THR A 322 -1.28 15.04 -14.26
CA THR A 322 -1.11 13.70 -13.64
C THR A 322 -2.33 13.29 -12.82
N LYS A 323 -2.97 14.25 -12.14
CA LYS A 323 -4.21 14.04 -11.38
C LYS A 323 -5.43 13.77 -12.25
N LEU A 324 -5.60 14.51 -13.36
CA LEU A 324 -6.86 14.54 -14.13
C LEU A 324 -6.85 13.67 -15.38
N VAL A 325 -5.69 13.47 -16.00
CA VAL A 325 -5.55 12.84 -17.32
C VAL A 325 -4.86 11.50 -17.16
N SER A 326 -3.53 11.49 -17.05
CA SER A 326 -2.72 10.28 -16.99
C SER A 326 -1.62 10.43 -15.93
N PRO A 327 -1.50 9.49 -14.99
CA PRO A 327 -0.44 9.52 -13.97
C PRO A 327 0.95 9.28 -14.58
N THR A 328 1.02 8.82 -15.83
CA THR A 328 2.27 8.58 -16.55
C THR A 328 2.34 9.49 -17.77
N ILE A 329 3.35 10.36 -17.79
CA ILE A 329 3.67 11.21 -18.95
C ILE A 329 5.17 11.14 -19.18
N ARG A 330 5.58 11.09 -20.45
CA ARG A 330 6.99 11.22 -20.81
C ARG A 330 7.42 12.67 -20.60
N GLU A 331 8.32 12.90 -19.65
CA GLU A 331 8.89 14.23 -19.38
C GLU A 331 9.97 14.60 -20.40
N GLU A 332 9.55 14.75 -21.65
CA GLU A 332 10.32 15.40 -22.71
C GLU A 332 9.72 16.78 -22.97
N TYR A 333 10.49 17.83 -22.75
CA TYR A 333 10.03 19.21 -22.76
C TYR A 333 10.34 19.87 -24.10
N THR A 334 9.33 20.52 -24.68
CA THR A 334 9.49 21.48 -25.77
C THR A 334 9.08 22.84 -25.24
N LEU A 335 10.02 23.78 -25.20
CA LEU A 335 9.85 25.06 -24.52
C LEU A 335 9.86 26.19 -25.55
N LEU A 336 8.86 27.05 -25.49
CA LEU A 336 8.83 28.31 -26.22
C LEU A 336 9.26 29.42 -25.25
N GLY A 337 10.42 30.01 -25.48
CA GLY A 337 11.00 31.02 -24.60
C GLY A 337 11.30 32.33 -25.31
N ARG A 338 11.19 33.44 -24.59
CA ARG A 338 11.68 34.75 -25.02
C ARG A 338 13.08 34.99 -24.46
N VAL A 339 14.03 35.32 -25.31
CA VAL A 339 15.41 35.57 -24.89
C VAL A 339 15.47 36.87 -24.07
N LEU A 340 15.97 36.78 -22.85
CA LEU A 340 16.16 37.92 -21.97
C LEU A 340 17.43 38.70 -22.32
N PRO A 341 17.50 40.01 -22.00
CA PRO A 341 18.67 40.83 -22.32
C PRO A 341 19.90 40.43 -21.50
N GLU A 342 19.74 39.86 -20.31
CA GLU A 342 20.85 39.52 -19.43
C GLU A 342 21.30 38.07 -19.63
N PRO A 343 22.60 37.82 -19.92
CA PRO A 343 23.13 36.47 -19.99
C PRO A 343 23.34 35.91 -18.59
N ARG A 344 23.45 34.58 -18.51
CA ARG A 344 23.66 33.88 -17.23
C ARG A 344 24.89 32.99 -17.29
N VAL A 345 25.58 32.89 -16.16
CA VAL A 345 26.57 31.84 -15.90
C VAL A 345 25.92 30.81 -15.01
N VAL A 346 25.99 29.55 -15.42
CA VAL A 346 25.51 28.41 -14.64
C VAL A 346 26.59 27.34 -14.63
N MET A 347 26.79 26.70 -13.48
CA MET A 347 27.64 25.51 -13.36
C MET A 347 26.94 24.29 -14.00
N VAL A 348 27.45 23.83 -15.14
CA VAL A 348 26.98 22.63 -15.83
C VAL A 348 28.10 21.60 -15.85
N ASP A 349 27.84 20.37 -15.39
CA ASP A 349 28.84 19.29 -15.33
C ASP A 349 30.16 19.71 -14.65
N GLY A 350 30.06 20.51 -13.58
CA GLY A 350 31.21 21.01 -12.84
C GLY A 350 32.00 22.14 -13.53
N ARG A 351 31.46 22.74 -14.60
CA ARG A 351 32.10 23.83 -15.34
C ARG A 351 31.20 25.05 -15.44
N SER A 352 31.77 26.24 -15.19
CA SER A 352 31.07 27.51 -15.41
C SER A 352 30.81 27.69 -16.90
N THR A 353 29.53 27.79 -17.27
CA THR A 353 29.12 27.91 -18.67
C THR A 353 28.26 29.15 -18.86
N TRP A 354 28.60 29.95 -19.87
CA TRP A 354 27.79 31.10 -20.29
C TRP A 354 26.67 30.65 -21.21
N GLY A 355 25.49 31.24 -21.04
CA GLY A 355 24.33 31.00 -21.89
C GLY A 355 23.36 32.17 -21.86
N LEU A 356 22.41 32.13 -22.79
CA LEU A 356 21.31 33.09 -22.87
C LEU A 356 20.18 32.66 -21.94
N GLN A 357 19.67 33.58 -21.13
CA GLN A 357 18.51 33.29 -20.30
C GLN A 357 17.22 33.44 -21.12
N ILE A 358 16.23 32.59 -20.87
CA ILE A 358 14.89 32.72 -21.46
C ILE A 358 13.82 32.89 -20.40
N GLU A 359 12.82 33.71 -20.72
CA GLU A 359 11.52 33.74 -20.06
C GLU A 359 10.60 32.73 -20.75
N LEU A 360 10.00 31.82 -19.98
CA LEU A 360 9.09 30.82 -20.55
C LEU A 360 7.77 31.48 -20.97
N LEU A 361 7.37 31.26 -22.23
CA LEU A 361 6.07 31.71 -22.76
C LEU A 361 5.06 30.57 -22.84
N ALA A 362 5.50 29.39 -23.25
CA ALA A 362 4.67 28.19 -23.31
C ALA A 362 5.52 26.92 -23.26
N ALA A 363 4.91 25.81 -22.86
CA ALA A 363 5.56 24.50 -22.84
C ALA A 363 4.64 23.40 -23.38
N LEU A 364 5.23 22.49 -24.15
CA LEU A 364 4.64 21.22 -24.54
C LEU A 364 5.47 20.09 -23.91
N ILE A 365 4.84 19.26 -23.08
CA ILE A 365 5.48 18.17 -22.34
C ILE A 365 4.96 16.85 -22.89
N GLY A 366 5.88 15.96 -23.30
CA GLY A 366 5.58 14.60 -23.76
C GLY A 366 4.68 14.51 -24.98
N HIS A 367 4.55 15.59 -25.76
CA HIS A 367 3.53 15.75 -26.82
C HIS A 367 2.07 15.55 -26.34
N ALA A 368 1.82 15.65 -25.04
CA ALA A 368 0.54 15.30 -24.43
C ALA A 368 -0.06 16.43 -23.59
N LEU A 369 0.80 17.31 -23.05
CA LEU A 369 0.41 18.41 -22.17
C LEU A 369 0.92 19.71 -22.75
N PHE A 370 0.02 20.65 -23.07
CA PHE A 370 0.38 22.01 -23.46
C PHE A 370 -0.13 23.01 -22.43
N VAL A 371 0.74 23.96 -22.06
CA VAL A 371 0.40 25.09 -21.19
C VAL A 371 0.97 26.38 -21.78
N ASP A 372 0.09 27.37 -21.99
CA ASP A 372 0.48 28.75 -22.25
C ASP A 372 0.63 29.45 -20.90
N VAL A 373 1.87 29.65 -20.45
CA VAL A 373 2.13 30.17 -19.11
C VAL A 373 1.90 31.68 -19.02
N ARG A 374 1.60 32.35 -20.14
CA ARG A 374 1.15 33.75 -20.18
C ARG A 374 -0.31 33.87 -19.75
N GLN A 375 -1.10 32.82 -19.97
CA GLN A 375 -2.52 32.76 -19.63
C GLN A 375 -2.66 32.20 -18.21
N GLY A 376 -3.17 32.99 -17.26
CA GLY A 376 -3.39 32.53 -15.90
C GLY A 376 -3.17 33.59 -14.83
N GLU A 377 -3.56 33.27 -13.60
CA GLU A 377 -3.51 34.15 -12.44
C GLU A 377 -2.56 33.58 -11.38
N GLY A 378 -1.69 34.44 -10.82
CA GLY A 378 -0.69 34.02 -9.84
C GLY A 378 0.15 32.85 -10.36
N GLU A 379 0.23 31.77 -9.60
CA GLU A 379 1.02 30.57 -9.95
C GLU A 379 0.20 29.51 -10.73
N ILE A 380 -0.99 29.86 -11.24
CA ILE A 380 -1.90 28.90 -11.89
C ILE A 380 -2.14 29.32 -13.34
N SER A 381 -1.77 28.45 -14.27
CA SER A 381 -2.13 28.53 -15.70
C SER A 381 -2.80 27.24 -16.12
N PRO A 382 -4.00 27.28 -16.73
CA PRO A 382 -4.67 26.07 -17.17
C PRO A 382 -3.90 25.41 -18.32
N PHE A 383 -3.91 24.07 -18.37
CA PHE A 383 -3.45 23.38 -19.56
C PHE A 383 -4.57 23.22 -20.60
N ALA A 384 -4.20 23.02 -21.85
CA ALA A 384 -5.16 22.85 -22.93
C ALA A 384 -6.08 21.63 -22.70
N GLY A 385 -7.39 21.87 -22.66
CA GLY A 385 -8.40 20.84 -22.40
C GLY A 385 -8.72 20.62 -20.90
N GLU A 386 -8.13 21.39 -19.98
CA GLU A 386 -8.34 21.21 -18.53
C GLU A 386 -9.78 21.44 -18.08
N GLU A 387 -10.47 22.44 -18.63
CA GLU A 387 -11.83 22.85 -18.19
C GLU A 387 -12.86 21.70 -18.28
N GLY A 388 -12.79 20.88 -19.33
CA GLY A 388 -13.68 19.74 -19.52
C GLY A 388 -13.46 18.60 -18.52
N LEU A 389 -12.35 18.63 -17.76
CA LEU A 389 -11.95 17.58 -16.83
C LEU A 389 -12.32 17.90 -15.37
N LEU A 390 -12.73 19.13 -15.07
CA LEU A 390 -13.03 19.59 -13.70
C LEU A 390 -14.43 19.16 -13.21
N LYS A 391 -15.28 18.62 -14.09
CA LYS A 391 -16.61 18.15 -13.71
C LYS A 391 -16.52 16.81 -12.95
N PRO A 392 -17.24 16.64 -11.82
CA PRO A 392 -17.38 15.35 -11.17
C PRO A 392 -17.88 14.29 -12.15
N ARG A 393 -17.36 13.08 -12.02
CA ARG A 393 -17.67 11.90 -12.84
C ARG A 393 -18.28 10.77 -12.02
N THR A 394 -18.11 10.83 -10.70
CA THR A 394 -18.63 9.85 -9.75
C THR A 394 -19.66 10.53 -8.87
N GLU A 395 -20.70 9.81 -8.46
CA GLU A 395 -21.65 10.31 -7.48
C GLU A 395 -21.20 9.92 -6.08
N LEU A 396 -21.40 10.81 -5.10
CA LEU A 396 -21.18 10.47 -3.71
C LEU A 396 -22.19 9.41 -3.27
N PRO A 397 -21.78 8.45 -2.41
CA PRO A 397 -22.71 7.53 -1.79
C PRO A 397 -23.76 8.29 -0.97
N PRO A 398 -25.00 7.78 -0.89
CA PRO A 398 -26.02 8.36 -0.02
C PRO A 398 -25.56 8.31 1.45
N ALA A 399 -26.15 9.16 2.30
CA ALA A 399 -25.69 9.32 3.69
C ALA A 399 -25.82 8.05 4.54
N ASP A 400 -26.74 7.15 4.19
CA ASP A 400 -26.98 5.86 4.84
C ASP A 400 -26.22 4.70 4.19
N ALA A 401 -25.36 4.97 3.20
CA ALA A 401 -24.61 3.95 2.50
C ALA A 401 -23.74 3.13 3.47
N PRO A 402 -23.64 1.79 3.28
CA PRO A 402 -22.77 0.97 4.10
C PRO A 402 -21.28 1.31 3.83
N PRO A 403 -20.37 1.01 4.77
CA PRO A 403 -18.94 1.28 4.62
C PRO A 403 -18.34 0.71 3.32
N GLN A 404 -18.84 -0.44 2.88
CA GLN A 404 -18.42 -1.08 1.64
C GLN A 404 -18.67 -0.20 0.42
N ALA A 405 -19.81 0.50 0.35
CA ALA A 405 -20.15 1.39 -0.76
C ALA A 405 -19.23 2.64 -0.80
N VAL A 406 -18.80 3.13 0.37
CA VAL A 406 -17.82 4.23 0.46
C VAL A 406 -16.47 3.81 -0.11
N LEU A 407 -16.00 2.60 0.20
CA LEU A 407 -14.74 2.07 -0.35
C LEU A 407 -14.84 1.78 -1.85
N THR A 408 -15.97 1.24 -2.32
CA THR A 408 -16.22 1.06 -3.76
C THR A 408 -16.20 2.41 -4.48
N CYS A 409 -16.89 3.42 -3.95
CA CYS A 409 -16.84 4.77 -4.52
C CYS A 409 -15.43 5.35 -4.54
N MET A 410 -14.62 5.11 -3.50
CA MET A 410 -13.21 5.53 -3.49
C MET A 410 -12.41 4.92 -4.64
N ILE A 411 -12.59 3.62 -4.88
CA ILE A 411 -11.95 2.88 -5.99
C ILE A 411 -12.43 3.43 -7.33
N ASP A 412 -13.73 3.68 -7.48
CA ASP A 412 -14.32 4.21 -8.71
C ASP A 412 -13.84 5.63 -9.01
N CYS A 413 -13.68 6.48 -7.98
CA CYS A 413 -13.10 7.82 -8.15
C CYS A 413 -11.66 7.74 -8.69
N ILE A 414 -10.85 6.79 -8.22
CA ILE A 414 -9.48 6.59 -8.71
C ILE A 414 -9.49 6.16 -10.18
N LYS A 415 -10.36 5.20 -10.53
CA LYS A 415 -10.56 4.73 -11.91
C LYS A 415 -11.08 5.83 -12.85
N ALA A 416 -11.94 6.72 -12.35
CA ALA A 416 -12.53 7.81 -13.11
C ALA A 416 -11.65 9.08 -13.17
N GLY A 417 -10.61 9.16 -12.34
CA GLY A 417 -9.80 10.38 -12.18
C GLY A 417 -10.55 11.51 -11.46
N ASP A 418 -11.47 11.18 -10.55
CA ASP A 418 -12.34 12.13 -9.85
C ASP A 418 -11.78 12.50 -8.46
N LEU A 419 -10.80 13.40 -8.45
CA LEU A 419 -10.17 13.89 -7.23
C LEU A 419 -11.18 14.63 -6.31
N ALA A 420 -12.15 15.32 -6.90
CA ALA A 420 -13.08 16.17 -6.15
C ALA A 420 -14.03 15.35 -5.28
N VAL A 421 -14.57 14.26 -5.82
CA VAL A 421 -15.42 13.33 -5.07
C VAL A 421 -14.57 12.49 -4.12
N TRP A 422 -13.39 12.03 -4.58
CA TRP A 422 -12.48 11.24 -3.74
C TRP A 422 -12.14 11.94 -2.43
N ARG A 423 -11.79 13.24 -2.46
CA ARG A 423 -11.48 14.04 -1.25
C ARG A 423 -12.64 14.07 -0.26
N GLN A 424 -13.88 14.07 -0.73
CA GLN A 424 -15.09 14.14 0.10
C GLN A 424 -15.42 12.82 0.82
N LEU A 425 -14.79 11.71 0.41
CA LEU A 425 -14.98 10.41 1.08
C LEU A 425 -14.19 10.31 2.39
N PHE A 426 -13.20 11.17 2.59
CA PHE A 426 -12.34 11.16 3.78
C PHE A 426 -12.89 12.07 4.86
N VAL A 427 -12.58 11.72 6.10
CA VAL A 427 -12.88 12.58 7.25
C VAL A 427 -11.98 13.82 7.27
N ASP A 428 -12.51 14.91 7.78
CA ASP A 428 -11.76 16.10 8.23
C ASP A 428 -11.52 16.10 9.76
N TRP A 429 -12.03 15.08 10.47
CA TRP A 429 -11.89 14.83 11.90
C TRP A 429 -11.62 13.35 12.16
N LEU A 430 -10.98 12.99 13.27
CA LEU A 430 -10.79 11.59 13.63
C LEU A 430 -10.90 11.42 15.13
N VAL A 431 -11.55 10.37 15.61
CA VAL A 431 -11.42 9.95 17.02
C VAL A 431 -10.51 8.74 17.12
N ARG A 432 -9.47 8.82 17.92
CA ARG A 432 -8.57 7.69 18.22
C ARG A 432 -8.83 7.17 19.63
N THR A 433 -8.58 5.89 19.84
CA THR A 433 -8.55 5.31 21.19
C THR A 433 -7.11 5.39 21.71
N ASN A 434 -6.91 6.06 22.85
CA ASN A 434 -5.64 6.07 23.57
C ASN A 434 -5.31 4.68 24.14
N PRO A 435 -4.05 4.40 24.52
CA PRO A 435 -3.67 3.12 25.13
C PRO A 435 -4.45 2.77 26.41
N ASP A 436 -4.96 3.78 27.12
CA ASP A 436 -5.81 3.63 28.31
C ASP A 436 -7.30 3.41 28.00
N GLY A 437 -7.67 3.37 26.71
CA GLY A 437 -9.05 3.19 26.24
C GLY A 437 -9.84 4.50 26.09
N THR A 438 -9.28 5.65 26.44
CA THR A 438 -9.98 6.93 26.34
C THR A 438 -10.03 7.46 24.90
N PRO A 439 -11.12 8.10 24.47
CA PRO A 439 -11.20 8.70 23.14
C PRO A 439 -10.41 10.01 23.08
N GLN A 440 -9.68 10.22 21.98
CA GLN A 440 -8.97 11.45 21.65
C GLN A 440 -9.44 11.97 20.30
N VAL A 441 -10.00 13.18 20.28
CA VAL A 441 -10.39 13.83 19.02
C VAL A 441 -9.21 14.55 18.38
N CYS A 442 -9.01 14.30 17.09
CA CYS A 442 -7.92 14.82 16.27
C CYS A 442 -8.51 15.66 15.13
N TYR A 443 -8.33 16.98 15.16
CA TYR A 443 -8.99 17.91 14.22
C TYR A 443 -8.13 18.43 13.06
N ARG A 444 -6.84 18.05 12.95
CA ARG A 444 -5.94 18.70 11.95
C ARG A 444 -4.83 17.84 11.35
N MET A 445 -4.72 16.57 11.71
CA MET A 445 -3.53 15.79 11.33
C MET A 445 -3.71 14.95 10.06
N GLN A 446 -4.92 14.86 9.49
CA GLN A 446 -5.22 13.76 8.57
C GLN A 446 -6.08 14.11 7.36
N HIS A 447 -5.66 15.07 6.54
CA HIS A 447 -6.26 15.22 5.21
C HIS A 447 -5.52 14.35 4.20
N PRO A 448 -6.24 13.60 3.35
CA PRO A 448 -5.61 12.93 2.23
C PRO A 448 -4.92 13.95 1.33
N THR A 449 -3.69 13.67 0.90
CA THR A 449 -2.97 14.55 -0.01
C THR A 449 -3.33 14.22 -1.46
N ASP A 450 -3.17 15.17 -2.37
CA ASP A 450 -3.31 14.86 -3.79
C ASP A 450 -2.28 13.84 -4.27
N GLU A 451 -1.10 13.81 -3.63
CA GLU A 451 -0.05 12.83 -3.91
C GLU A 451 -0.51 11.39 -3.60
N ASP A 452 -1.35 11.20 -2.58
CA ASP A 452 -1.95 9.90 -2.29
C ASP A 452 -2.88 9.44 -3.42
N PHE A 453 -3.68 10.36 -3.98
CA PHE A 453 -4.54 10.08 -5.12
C PHE A 453 -3.73 9.79 -6.40
N GLU A 454 -2.71 10.60 -6.69
CA GLU A 454 -1.81 10.42 -7.83
C GLU A 454 -1.10 9.06 -7.75
N ARG A 455 -0.57 8.69 -6.58
CA ARG A 455 0.06 7.39 -6.35
C ARG A 455 -0.91 6.24 -6.57
N SER A 456 -2.14 6.38 -6.10
CA SER A 456 -3.21 5.40 -6.33
C SER A 456 -3.49 5.23 -7.83
N ARG A 457 -3.67 6.33 -8.57
CA ARG A 457 -3.86 6.27 -10.03
C ARG A 457 -2.67 5.64 -10.75
N ALA A 458 -1.44 5.99 -10.37
CA ALA A 458 -0.23 5.40 -10.93
C ALA A 458 -0.16 3.88 -10.71
N ASN A 459 -0.58 3.41 -9.53
CA ASN A 459 -0.69 1.99 -9.23
C ASN A 459 -1.72 1.29 -10.13
N PHE A 460 -2.90 1.88 -10.33
CA PHE A 460 -3.94 1.37 -11.24
C PHE A 460 -3.54 1.38 -12.72
N ALA A 461 -2.74 2.37 -13.15
CA ALA A 461 -2.23 2.42 -14.51
C ALA A 461 -1.19 1.31 -14.77
N ARG A 462 -0.49 0.84 -13.74
CA ARG A 462 0.63 -0.12 -13.89
C ARG A 462 0.27 -1.53 -13.46
N ARG A 463 0.15 -1.77 -12.16
CA ARG A 463 0.18 -3.11 -11.56
C ARG A 463 -1.15 -3.56 -10.96
N VAL A 464 -1.97 -2.60 -10.53
CA VAL A 464 -3.31 -2.86 -10.00
C VAL A 464 -4.27 -2.85 -11.19
N TRP A 465 -4.88 -3.98 -11.47
CA TRP A 465 -5.88 -4.14 -12.53
C TRP A 465 -7.28 -3.84 -12.04
N ASP A 466 -7.55 -4.11 -10.77
CA ASP A 466 -8.78 -3.79 -10.08
C ASP A 466 -8.54 -3.79 -8.56
N ALA A 467 -9.47 -3.28 -7.78
CA ALA A 467 -9.49 -3.45 -6.33
C ALA A 467 -10.92 -3.65 -5.84
N ARG A 468 -11.10 -4.39 -4.75
CA ARG A 468 -12.43 -4.69 -4.20
C ARG A 468 -12.42 -4.59 -2.68
N ALA A 469 -13.50 -4.05 -2.12
CA ALA A 469 -13.74 -4.16 -0.68
C ALA A 469 -14.04 -5.64 -0.35
N ALA A 470 -13.02 -6.33 0.14
CA ALA A 470 -13.02 -7.78 0.37
C ALA A 470 -13.67 -8.15 1.70
N TRP A 471 -13.58 -7.26 2.69
CA TRP A 471 -14.17 -7.49 3.99
C TRP A 471 -14.48 -6.17 4.72
N VAL A 472 -15.61 -6.12 5.44
CA VAL A 472 -15.97 -5.01 6.34
C VAL A 472 -16.38 -5.61 7.69
N GLY A 473 -15.82 -5.08 8.78
CA GLY A 473 -16.13 -5.49 10.14
C GLY A 473 -17.49 -5.02 10.64
N GLU A 474 -17.77 -5.34 11.91
CA GLU A 474 -18.92 -4.79 12.62
C GLU A 474 -18.58 -3.38 13.14
N PRO A 475 -19.51 -2.42 13.04
CA PRO A 475 -19.34 -1.13 13.69
C PRO A 475 -19.11 -1.27 15.19
N ARG A 476 -18.10 -0.57 15.70
CA ARG A 476 -17.81 -0.46 17.13
C ARG A 476 -17.90 1.00 17.56
N ALA A 477 -18.48 1.26 18.74
CA ALA A 477 -18.49 2.60 19.30
C ALA A 477 -17.08 2.97 19.78
N VAL A 478 -16.54 4.07 19.27
CA VAL A 478 -15.33 4.73 19.77
C VAL A 478 -15.70 5.74 20.86
N THR A 479 -16.83 6.44 20.67
CA THR A 479 -17.53 7.20 21.70
C THR A 479 -19.00 6.82 21.71
N ARG A 480 -19.62 6.88 22.88
CA ARG A 480 -21.02 6.50 23.14
C ARG A 480 -21.96 7.69 23.01
N GLY A 481 -21.44 8.91 23.14
CA GLY A 481 -22.22 10.15 23.12
C GLY A 481 -22.82 10.52 24.49
N ASP A 482 -22.43 9.82 25.55
CA ASP A 482 -22.86 10.06 26.94
C ASP A 482 -21.69 10.44 27.86
N GLU A 483 -20.48 10.55 27.33
CA GLU A 483 -19.28 10.87 28.10
C GLU A 483 -19.32 12.27 28.71
N PHE A 484 -19.97 13.22 28.04
CA PHE A 484 -20.23 14.59 28.52
C PHE A 484 -21.43 15.22 27.78
N PRO A 485 -22.07 16.26 28.33
CA PRO A 485 -23.18 16.94 27.66
C PRO A 485 -22.78 17.45 26.25
N GLY A 486 -23.46 16.96 25.22
CA GLY A 486 -23.17 17.29 23.82
C GLY A 486 -22.09 16.42 23.16
N ALA A 487 -21.65 15.34 23.79
CA ALA A 487 -20.76 14.37 23.16
C ALA A 487 -21.45 13.68 21.98
N SER A 488 -20.77 13.64 20.82
CA SER A 488 -21.22 12.86 19.66
C SER A 488 -20.91 11.38 19.86
N ARG A 489 -21.78 10.51 19.34
CA ARG A 489 -21.50 9.08 19.18
C ARG A 489 -20.68 8.87 17.92
N VAL A 490 -19.47 8.36 18.07
CA VAL A 490 -18.60 7.99 16.96
C VAL A 490 -18.51 6.48 16.88
N GLU A 491 -18.81 5.97 15.69
CA GLU A 491 -18.62 4.57 15.37
C GLU A 491 -17.49 4.40 14.38
N GLU A 492 -16.78 3.29 14.50
CA GLU A 492 -15.67 2.91 13.66
C GLU A 492 -15.88 1.51 13.09
N VAL A 493 -15.39 1.28 11.89
CA VAL A 493 -15.32 -0.05 11.30
C VAL A 493 -13.98 -0.26 10.61
N ASP A 494 -13.39 -1.44 10.83
CA ASP A 494 -12.25 -1.93 10.08
C ASP A 494 -12.72 -2.53 8.76
N ALA A 495 -11.97 -2.29 7.69
CA ALA A 495 -12.24 -2.83 6.38
C ALA A 495 -10.96 -3.26 5.67
N GLU A 496 -11.13 -4.16 4.71
CA GLU A 496 -10.07 -4.75 3.93
C GLU A 496 -10.36 -4.56 2.43
N ILE A 497 -9.38 -4.01 1.72
CA ILE A 497 -9.38 -3.92 0.26
C ILE A 497 -8.39 -4.95 -0.28
N GLU A 498 -8.85 -5.76 -1.22
CA GLU A 498 -8.02 -6.68 -1.99
C GLU A 498 -7.69 -6.06 -3.33
N HIS A 499 -6.39 -5.89 -3.60
CA HIS A 499 -5.87 -5.39 -4.87
C HIS A 499 -5.67 -6.59 -5.80
N ILE A 500 -6.05 -6.42 -7.06
CA ILE A 500 -6.05 -7.47 -8.05
C ILE A 500 -4.97 -7.13 -9.06
N GLY A 501 -4.02 -8.05 -9.25
CA GLY A 501 -2.93 -7.95 -10.21
C GLY A 501 -3.03 -9.06 -11.25
N GLN A 502 -2.28 -8.96 -12.33
CA GLN A 502 -2.17 -10.02 -13.33
C GLN A 502 -0.85 -10.77 -13.14
N PHE A 503 -0.94 -12.07 -12.86
CA PHE A 503 0.19 -12.96 -12.63
C PHE A 503 0.00 -14.22 -13.48
N ASP A 504 0.99 -14.54 -14.32
CA ASP A 504 0.96 -15.70 -15.21
C ASP A 504 -0.33 -15.80 -16.07
N GLY A 505 -0.85 -14.65 -16.52
CA GLY A 505 -2.08 -14.55 -17.31
C GLY A 505 -3.39 -14.66 -16.51
N GLU A 506 -3.33 -14.84 -15.18
CA GLU A 506 -4.51 -14.88 -14.31
C GLU A 506 -4.61 -13.62 -13.45
N TYR A 507 -5.85 -13.16 -13.20
CA TYR A 507 -6.09 -12.09 -12.24
C TYR A 507 -6.18 -12.67 -10.83
N ARG A 508 -5.32 -12.19 -9.92
CA ARG A 508 -5.27 -12.66 -8.54
C ARG A 508 -5.12 -11.52 -7.54
N GLY A 509 -5.76 -11.70 -6.40
CA GLY A 509 -5.58 -10.85 -5.22
C GLY A 509 -4.13 -10.89 -4.76
N PHE A 510 -3.56 -9.74 -4.41
CA PHE A 510 -2.17 -9.66 -3.96
C PHE A 510 -1.99 -8.62 -2.85
N LEU A 511 -0.85 -8.72 -2.18
CA LEU A 511 -0.34 -7.69 -1.28
C LEU A 511 1.01 -7.22 -1.71
N ASP A 512 1.27 -5.95 -1.46
CA ASP A 512 2.53 -5.30 -1.75
C ASP A 512 2.70 -4.05 -0.86
N VAL A 513 3.94 -3.66 -0.64
CA VAL A 513 4.33 -2.50 0.18
C VAL A 513 3.79 -1.17 -0.33
N ASN A 514 3.57 -1.02 -1.64
CA ASN A 514 3.00 0.19 -2.22
C ASN A 514 1.47 0.15 -2.36
N VAL A 515 0.78 -0.86 -1.79
CA VAL A 515 -0.69 -0.84 -1.68
C VAL A 515 -1.23 -1.06 -0.28
N ARG A 516 -2.29 -0.33 0.08
CA ARG A 516 -2.87 -0.40 1.42
C ARG A 516 -4.07 -1.34 1.49
N ARG A 517 -3.89 -2.47 2.17
CA ARG A 517 -4.97 -3.45 2.38
C ARG A 517 -6.00 -3.02 3.42
N TRP A 518 -5.56 -2.32 4.48
CA TRP A 518 -6.39 -2.09 5.66
C TRP A 518 -6.83 -0.65 5.81
N TRP A 519 -8.13 -0.49 6.00
CA TRP A 519 -8.84 0.77 6.04
C TRP A 519 -9.70 0.84 7.29
N VAL A 520 -9.85 2.05 7.80
CA VAL A 520 -10.72 2.38 8.91
C VAL A 520 -11.69 3.43 8.41
N LEU A 521 -12.97 3.26 8.69
CA LEU A 521 -14.01 4.25 8.43
C LEU A 521 -14.67 4.65 9.74
N GLN A 522 -15.06 5.92 9.86
CA GLN A 522 -15.79 6.46 10.99
C GLN A 522 -17.05 7.18 10.56
N ARG A 523 -18.04 7.26 11.46
CA ARG A 523 -19.21 8.11 11.33
C ARG A 523 -19.58 8.75 12.67
N ILE A 524 -20.18 9.94 12.61
CA ILE A 524 -20.74 10.67 13.77
C ILE A 524 -22.26 10.56 13.72
N ASP A 525 -22.89 10.24 14.85
CA ASP A 525 -24.34 10.36 15.09
C ASP A 525 -25.21 9.73 13.98
N ASN A 526 -24.82 8.55 13.49
CA ASN A 526 -25.43 7.83 12.36
C ASN A 526 -25.38 8.54 10.99
N GLY A 527 -24.52 9.56 10.85
CA GLY A 527 -24.22 10.20 9.58
C GLY A 527 -23.43 9.30 8.62
N PRO A 528 -22.93 9.87 7.50
CA PRO A 528 -22.21 9.10 6.49
C PRO A 528 -20.92 8.50 7.03
N TRP A 529 -20.64 7.27 6.60
CA TRP A 529 -19.32 6.69 6.76
C TRP A 529 -18.29 7.48 5.93
N ARG A 530 -17.15 7.74 6.56
CA ARG A 530 -16.03 8.46 5.97
C ARG A 530 -14.73 7.74 6.28
N ILE A 531 -13.79 7.80 5.35
CA ILE A 531 -12.51 7.12 5.47
C ILE A 531 -11.62 7.89 6.45
N ALA A 532 -11.28 7.22 7.55
CA ALA A 532 -10.47 7.71 8.66
C ALA A 532 -8.98 7.37 8.52
N THR A 533 -8.64 6.57 7.51
CA THR A 533 -7.29 6.10 7.24
C THR A 533 -6.58 6.97 6.20
N LEU A 534 -5.34 7.38 6.49
CA LEU A 534 -4.46 8.02 5.53
C LEU A 534 -3.41 7.08 4.95
N GLN A 535 -3.51 6.83 3.65
CA GLN A 535 -2.43 6.55 2.71
C GLN A 535 -3.06 6.22 1.35
N GLY A 536 -2.43 6.64 0.26
CA GLY A 536 -2.78 6.18 -1.09
C GLY A 536 -2.74 4.65 -1.23
N ILE A 537 -3.61 4.14 -2.11
CA ILE A 537 -3.64 2.75 -2.61
C ILE A 537 -2.37 2.44 -3.38
#